data_AF-A0A4R6KVS4-F1
#
_entry.id   AF-A0A4R6KVS4-F1
#
_cell.length_a   1.000
_cell.length_b   1.000
_cell.length_c   1.000
_cell.angle_alpha   90.00
_cell.angle_beta   90.00
_cell.angle_gamma   90.00
#
_symmetry.space_group_name_H-M   'P 1'
#
loop_
_entity.id
_entity.type
_entity.pdbx_description
1 polymer ?
#
loop_
_entity_poly.entity_id
_entity_poly.type
_entity_poly.pdbx_seq_one_letter_code
_entity_poly.pdbx_strand_id
1 'polypeptide(L)'
;MWTAAGYEDVAEAFERNFTERGELGAAFAAYHRGELVVDLWGGTADPETGRTWDRDTVHLMFSGTKGLTSACILLLAQRGQLRLGDPVSRYWPEFGAEGKERTTIAQVLSHQARLPWVEAGYADLFDHDAMAAHLAAQSAALDPRAGFRAGGSRHGAWPGRETAFSYLMNQVRVGPDDRSLTLLESLSARSTQPR
;
A
#
# COMPACT_ATOMS: atom_id res chain seq x y z
N MET A 1 0.75 -17.72 -15.85
CA MET A 1 -0.59 -17.59 -15.27
C MET A 1 -1.02 -18.93 -14.73
N TRP A 2 -1.41 -19.00 -13.47
CA TRP A 2 -1.81 -20.22 -12.79
C TRP A 2 -2.79 -19.90 -11.66
N THR A 3 -3.75 -20.80 -11.43
CA THR A 3 -4.63 -20.84 -10.27
C THR A 3 -4.63 -22.25 -9.70
N ALA A 4 -4.75 -22.38 -8.38
CA ALA A 4 -5.12 -23.63 -7.75
C ALA A 4 -6.57 -23.99 -8.12
N ALA A 5 -6.90 -25.28 -8.02
CA ALA A 5 -8.25 -25.77 -8.28
C ALA A 5 -9.26 -25.04 -7.37
N GLY A 6 -10.36 -24.56 -7.95
CA GLY A 6 -11.38 -23.80 -7.23
C GLY A 6 -11.11 -22.29 -7.10
N TYR A 7 -10.13 -21.75 -7.82
CA TYR A 7 -9.88 -20.30 -7.95
C TYR A 7 -9.99 -19.80 -9.40
N GLU A 8 -10.61 -20.58 -10.29
CA GLU A 8 -10.74 -20.25 -11.72
C GLU A 8 -11.58 -18.98 -11.95
N ASP A 9 -12.55 -18.72 -11.09
CA ASP A 9 -13.35 -17.48 -11.11
C ASP A 9 -12.51 -16.21 -10.89
N VAL A 10 -11.39 -16.32 -10.18
CA VAL A 10 -10.41 -15.24 -10.03
C VAL A 10 -9.69 -14.97 -11.36
N ALA A 11 -9.32 -16.02 -12.10
CA ALA A 11 -8.72 -15.87 -13.42
C ALA A 11 -9.70 -15.23 -14.40
N GLU A 12 -10.97 -15.67 -14.41
CA GLU A 12 -12.02 -15.05 -15.23
C GLU A 12 -12.23 -13.57 -14.86
N ALA A 13 -12.24 -13.23 -13.57
CA ALA A 13 -12.36 -11.85 -13.12
C ALA A 13 -11.14 -10.99 -13.53
N PHE A 14 -9.95 -11.56 -13.45
CA PHE A 14 -8.72 -10.92 -13.90
C PHE A 14 -8.76 -10.65 -15.41
N GLU A 15 -9.18 -11.61 -16.23
CA GLU A 15 -9.34 -11.47 -17.68
C GLU A 15 -10.36 -10.38 -18.04
N ARG A 16 -11.51 -10.32 -17.33
CA ARG A 16 -12.51 -9.25 -17.54
C ARG A 16 -11.96 -7.85 -17.32
N ASN A 17 -10.94 -7.66 -16.48
CA ASN A 17 -10.31 -6.34 -16.33
C ASN A 17 -9.71 -5.85 -17.66
N PHE A 18 -9.15 -6.75 -18.47
CA PHE A 18 -8.57 -6.42 -19.77
C PHE A 18 -9.65 -6.22 -20.84
N THR A 19 -10.62 -7.15 -20.91
CA THR A 19 -11.61 -7.16 -22.00
C THR A 19 -12.74 -6.14 -21.81
N GLU A 20 -13.12 -5.85 -20.56
CA GLU A 20 -14.29 -5.01 -20.25
C GLU A 20 -13.90 -3.68 -19.60
N ARG A 21 -12.75 -3.61 -18.90
CA ARG A 21 -12.37 -2.45 -18.07
C ARG A 21 -11.14 -1.70 -18.58
N GLY A 22 -10.58 -2.13 -19.70
CA GLY A 22 -9.45 -1.46 -20.35
C GLY A 22 -8.16 -1.50 -19.54
N GLU A 23 -7.93 -2.59 -18.78
CA GLU A 23 -6.64 -2.84 -18.16
C GLU A 23 -5.58 -3.00 -19.25
N LEU A 24 -4.45 -2.28 -19.09
CA LEU A 24 -3.38 -2.32 -20.08
C LEU A 24 -2.41 -3.45 -19.79
N GLY A 25 -1.99 -3.58 -18.53
CA GLY A 25 -1.09 -4.60 -18.01
C GLY A 25 -1.23 -4.69 -16.49
N ALA A 26 -1.30 -5.91 -15.96
CA ALA A 26 -1.47 -6.13 -14.53
C ALA A 26 -0.90 -7.48 -14.07
N ALA A 27 -0.75 -7.61 -12.76
CA ALA A 27 -0.48 -8.87 -12.08
C ALA A 27 -1.31 -8.97 -10.79
N PHE A 28 -1.71 -10.19 -10.43
CA PHE A 28 -2.45 -10.51 -9.23
C PHE A 28 -1.95 -11.82 -8.63
N ALA A 29 -1.60 -11.78 -7.34
CA ALA A 29 -1.24 -12.96 -6.58
C ALA A 29 -2.05 -13.03 -5.28
N ALA A 30 -2.46 -14.24 -4.92
CA ALA A 30 -3.17 -14.50 -3.66
C ALA A 30 -2.55 -15.69 -2.93
N TYR A 31 -2.40 -15.53 -1.62
CA TYR A 31 -1.97 -16.58 -0.71
C TYR A 31 -3.12 -16.95 0.22
N HIS A 32 -3.36 -18.25 0.38
CA HIS A 32 -4.31 -18.78 1.35
C HIS A 32 -3.57 -19.75 2.27
N ARG A 33 -3.59 -19.46 3.58
CA ARG A 33 -2.86 -20.25 4.59
C ARG A 33 -1.36 -20.39 4.30
N GLY A 34 -0.74 -19.34 3.78
CA GLY A 34 0.68 -19.31 3.44
C GLY A 34 1.04 -19.96 2.11
N GLU A 35 0.10 -20.62 1.43
CA GLU A 35 0.31 -21.24 0.13
C GLU A 35 -0.16 -20.30 -1.00
N LEU A 36 0.63 -20.22 -2.07
CA LEU A 36 0.25 -19.49 -3.28
C LEU A 36 -0.89 -20.25 -3.96
N VAL A 37 -2.04 -19.58 -4.12
CA VAL A 37 -3.24 -20.18 -4.75
C VAL A 37 -3.62 -19.50 -6.05
N VAL A 38 -3.12 -18.30 -6.32
CA VAL A 38 -3.32 -17.56 -7.56
C VAL A 38 -2.02 -16.83 -7.91
N ASP A 39 -1.55 -16.99 -9.15
CA ASP A 39 -0.39 -16.29 -9.73
C ASP A 39 -0.71 -15.89 -11.18
N LEU A 40 -1.27 -14.71 -11.37
CA LEU A 40 -1.79 -14.19 -12.64
C LEU A 40 -1.02 -12.94 -13.05
N TRP A 41 -0.76 -12.81 -14.35
CA TRP A 41 -0.13 -11.64 -14.94
C TRP A 41 -0.45 -11.60 -16.44
N GLY A 42 -0.57 -10.41 -17.02
CA GLY A 42 -0.89 -10.29 -18.43
C GLY A 42 -1.01 -8.87 -18.92
N GLY A 43 -1.19 -8.74 -20.23
CA GLY A 43 -1.27 -7.47 -20.94
C GLY A 43 0.09 -6.91 -21.34
N THR A 44 0.17 -5.59 -21.40
CA THR A 44 1.30 -4.80 -21.88
C THR A 44 1.99 -4.12 -20.71
N ALA A 45 3.27 -4.40 -20.51
CA ALA A 45 4.09 -3.76 -19.49
C ALA A 45 4.53 -2.36 -19.88
N ASP A 46 4.75 -2.12 -21.17
CA ASP A 46 5.16 -0.82 -21.70
C ASP A 46 4.41 -0.53 -23.00
N PRO A 47 3.47 0.44 -23.00
CA PRO A 47 2.71 0.80 -24.20
C PRO A 47 3.54 1.53 -25.25
N GLU A 48 4.65 2.17 -24.89
CA GLU A 48 5.51 2.90 -25.84
C GLU A 48 6.34 1.93 -26.67
N THR A 49 6.88 0.89 -26.04
CA THR A 49 7.68 -0.14 -26.71
C THR A 49 6.86 -1.34 -27.16
N GLY A 50 5.61 -1.46 -26.70
CA GLY A 50 4.75 -2.63 -26.92
C GLY A 50 5.19 -3.87 -26.13
N ARG A 51 6.08 -3.72 -25.15
CA ARG A 51 6.61 -4.85 -24.38
C ARG A 51 5.49 -5.52 -23.59
N THR A 52 5.33 -6.82 -23.78
CA THR A 52 4.36 -7.65 -23.05
C THR A 52 4.72 -7.77 -21.57
N TRP A 53 3.71 -7.88 -20.73
CA TRP A 53 3.86 -8.21 -19.32
C TRP A 53 4.21 -9.69 -19.15
N ASP A 54 5.29 -9.95 -18.43
CA ASP A 54 5.72 -11.28 -18.02
C ASP A 54 5.78 -11.42 -16.49
N ARG A 55 6.19 -12.60 -16.02
CA ARG A 55 6.25 -12.92 -14.60
C ARG A 55 7.23 -12.02 -13.82
N ASP A 56 8.29 -11.60 -14.48
CA ASP A 56 9.41 -10.88 -13.87
C ASP A 56 9.32 -9.37 -14.11
N THR A 57 8.19 -8.90 -14.68
CA THR A 57 7.94 -7.49 -14.93
C THR A 57 7.87 -6.72 -13.62
N VAL A 58 8.85 -5.82 -13.43
CA VAL A 58 8.90 -4.88 -12.30
C VAL A 58 7.96 -3.71 -12.56
N HIS A 59 7.17 -3.35 -11.55
CA HIS A 59 6.19 -2.27 -11.63
C HIS A 59 6.26 -1.31 -10.43
N LEU A 60 5.95 -0.04 -10.66
CA LEU A 60 5.91 0.98 -9.61
C LEU A 60 4.74 0.73 -8.65
N MET A 61 5.05 0.48 -7.38
CA MET A 61 4.04 0.19 -6.34
C MET A 61 3.40 1.44 -5.72
N PHE A 62 3.93 2.64 -6.00
CA PHE A 62 3.46 3.91 -5.43
C PHE A 62 3.20 3.84 -3.92
N SER A 63 1.99 4.19 -3.46
CA SER A 63 1.63 4.18 -2.04
C SER A 63 1.62 2.78 -1.42
N GLY A 64 1.68 1.71 -2.21
CA GLY A 64 1.85 0.36 -1.70
C GLY A 64 3.10 0.16 -0.86
N THR A 65 4.15 0.94 -1.13
CA THR A 65 5.39 0.96 -0.35
C THR A 65 5.16 1.30 1.12
N LYS A 66 4.11 2.06 1.48
CA LYS A 66 3.79 2.39 2.89
C LYS A 66 3.50 1.16 3.74
N GLY A 67 2.93 0.11 3.14
CA GLY A 67 2.71 -1.17 3.82
C GLY A 67 4.02 -1.83 4.23
N LEU A 68 5.01 -1.83 3.33
CA LEU A 68 6.35 -2.35 3.60
C LEU A 68 7.08 -1.50 4.66
N THR A 69 7.02 -0.17 4.54
CA THR A 69 7.58 0.74 5.56
C THR A 69 6.97 0.49 6.94
N SER A 70 5.65 0.30 7.01
CA SER A 70 4.95 -0.01 8.26
C SER A 70 5.40 -1.35 8.84
N ALA A 71 5.58 -2.38 7.99
CA ALA A 71 6.09 -3.68 8.43
C ALA A 71 7.50 -3.58 9.03
N CYS A 72 8.40 -2.77 8.44
CA CYS A 72 9.72 -2.52 9.01
C CYS A 72 9.63 -1.92 10.43
N ILE A 73 8.77 -0.93 10.65
CA ILE A 73 8.56 -0.33 11.98
C ILE A 73 7.97 -1.35 12.96
N LEU A 74 7.02 -2.17 12.52
CA LEU A 74 6.43 -3.22 13.37
C LEU A 74 7.43 -4.32 13.73
N LEU A 75 8.37 -4.67 12.85
CA LEU A 75 9.47 -5.58 13.16
C LEU A 75 10.41 -5.00 14.21
N LEU A 76 10.74 -3.71 14.14
CA LEU A 76 11.51 -3.03 15.19
C LEU A 76 10.76 -3.05 16.54
N ALA A 77 9.44 -2.83 16.51
CA ALA A 77 8.60 -2.92 17.70
C ALA A 77 8.58 -4.34 18.29
N GLN A 78 8.44 -5.36 17.44
CA GLN A 78 8.48 -6.77 17.84
C GLN A 78 9.82 -7.15 18.49
N ARG A 79 10.93 -6.59 18.01
CA ARG A 79 12.28 -6.78 18.57
C ARG A 79 12.53 -5.95 19.84
N GLY A 80 11.56 -5.18 20.32
CA GLY A 80 11.70 -4.31 21.49
C GLY A 80 12.61 -3.10 21.27
N GLN A 81 12.93 -2.76 20.02
CA GLN A 81 13.82 -1.64 19.69
C GLN A 81 13.09 -0.29 19.72
N LEU A 82 11.76 -0.30 19.61
CA LEU A 82 10.89 0.85 19.81
C LEU A 82 9.52 0.42 20.36
N ARG A 83 8.73 1.38 20.85
CA ARG A 83 7.31 1.17 21.18
C ARG A 83 6.48 2.11 20.32
N LEU A 84 5.33 1.64 19.82
CA LEU A 84 4.46 2.48 18.99
C LEU A 84 3.94 3.74 19.71
N GLY A 85 3.88 3.71 21.05
CA GLY A 85 3.54 4.86 21.87
C GLY A 85 4.70 5.81 22.17
N ASP A 86 5.92 5.51 21.73
CA ASP A 86 7.04 6.43 21.89
C ASP A 86 6.82 7.68 21.04
N PRO A 87 7.19 8.87 21.53
CA PRO A 87 7.22 10.06 20.70
C PRO A 87 8.32 9.91 19.63
N VAL A 88 8.06 10.41 18.42
CA VAL A 88 9.03 10.36 17.31
C VAL A 88 10.31 11.11 17.68
N SER A 89 10.18 12.19 18.45
CA SER A 89 11.28 13.00 18.97
C SER A 89 12.29 12.24 19.83
N ARG A 90 11.93 11.04 20.33
CA ARG A 90 12.88 10.13 20.99
C ARG A 90 13.97 9.62 20.05
N TYR A 91 13.64 9.41 18.77
CA TYR A 91 14.52 8.85 17.76
C TYR A 91 15.00 9.89 16.75
N TRP A 92 14.21 10.96 16.58
CA TRP A 92 14.49 12.07 15.69
C TRP A 92 14.18 13.40 16.42
N PRO A 93 15.13 13.91 17.25
CA PRO A 93 14.88 15.05 18.15
C PRO A 93 14.32 16.29 17.46
N GLU A 94 14.81 16.62 16.27
CA GLU A 94 14.42 17.78 15.48
C GLU A 94 12.93 17.74 15.09
N PHE A 95 12.36 16.54 14.93
CA PHE A 95 10.93 16.38 14.66
C PHE A 95 10.05 16.94 15.79
N GLY A 96 10.57 17.04 17.02
CA GLY A 96 9.83 17.57 18.16
C GLY A 96 9.52 19.07 18.06
N ALA A 97 10.09 19.80 17.10
CA ALA A 97 9.82 21.21 16.90
C ALA A 97 8.37 21.51 16.51
N GLU A 98 7.95 22.77 16.62
CA GLU A 98 6.65 23.27 16.11
C GLU A 98 5.41 22.50 16.63
N GLY A 99 5.40 22.15 17.91
CA GLY A 99 4.25 21.51 18.57
C GLY A 99 4.10 20.01 18.29
N LYS A 100 5.15 19.36 17.77
CA LYS A 100 5.15 17.93 17.41
C LYS A 100 5.83 17.04 18.45
N GLU A 101 6.25 17.59 19.59
CA GLU A 101 7.05 16.90 20.61
C GLU A 101 6.37 15.67 21.21
N ARG A 102 5.03 15.63 21.20
CA ARG A 102 4.22 14.51 21.69
C ARG A 102 3.71 13.59 20.59
N THR A 103 3.99 13.87 19.32
CA THR A 103 3.56 13.03 18.21
C THR A 103 4.22 11.66 18.30
N THR A 104 3.39 10.63 18.40
CA THR A 104 3.82 9.23 18.56
C THR A 104 4.07 8.54 17.23
N ILE A 105 4.84 7.46 17.25
CA ILE A 105 5.03 6.58 16.09
C ILE A 105 3.69 6.06 15.57
N ALA A 106 2.77 5.65 16.47
CA ALA A 106 1.43 5.21 16.09
C ALA A 106 0.64 6.29 15.35
N GLN A 107 0.74 7.55 15.75
CA GLN A 107 0.09 8.67 15.08
C GLN A 107 0.67 8.93 13.68
N VAL A 108 1.99 8.76 13.49
CA VAL A 108 2.59 8.83 12.15
C VAL A 108 2.08 7.69 11.25
N LEU A 109 2.15 6.44 11.72
CA LEU A 109 1.72 5.27 10.94
C LEU A 109 0.23 5.29 10.58
N SER A 110 -0.58 6.00 11.36
CA SER A 110 -2.03 6.09 11.17
C SER A 110 -2.50 7.41 10.55
N HIS A 111 -1.57 8.21 10.01
CA HIS A 111 -1.88 9.52 9.38
C HIS A 111 -2.59 10.53 10.31
N GLN A 112 -2.25 10.49 11.60
CA GLN A 112 -2.75 11.41 12.64
C GLN A 112 -1.70 12.43 13.09
N ALA A 113 -0.48 12.40 12.52
CA ALA A 113 0.60 13.33 12.84
C ALA A 113 0.35 14.78 12.34
N ARG A 114 -0.76 15.03 11.64
CA ARG A 114 -1.14 16.35 11.10
C ARG A 114 -0.10 16.93 10.13
N LEU A 115 0.59 16.07 9.39
CA LEU A 115 1.52 16.43 8.32
C LEU A 115 1.05 15.78 6.99
N PRO A 116 -0.04 16.29 6.39
CA PRO A 116 -0.63 15.69 5.19
C PRO A 116 0.21 15.87 3.91
N TRP A 117 1.10 16.86 3.88
CA TRP A 117 2.05 17.13 2.79
C TRP A 117 3.27 17.90 3.34
N VAL A 118 4.30 18.04 2.51
CA VAL A 118 5.50 18.85 2.79
C VAL A 118 5.29 20.25 2.22
N GLU A 119 5.30 21.27 3.08
CA GLU A 119 5.03 22.67 2.69
C GLU A 119 6.12 23.28 1.81
N ALA A 120 7.38 22.88 2.01
CA ALA A 120 8.53 23.31 1.21
C ALA A 120 8.48 22.77 -0.25
N GLY A 121 7.54 21.89 -0.57
CA GLY A 121 7.43 21.24 -1.87
C GLY A 121 8.36 20.03 -2.00
N TYR A 122 8.71 19.70 -3.26
CA TYR A 122 9.42 18.47 -3.62
C TYR A 122 10.67 18.72 -4.47
N ALA A 123 11.22 19.94 -4.43
CA ALA A 123 12.48 20.24 -5.13
C ALA A 123 13.62 19.32 -4.65
N ASP A 124 13.63 19.01 -3.35
CA ASP A 124 14.64 18.18 -2.70
C ASP A 124 14.19 16.71 -2.56
N LEU A 125 13.24 16.22 -3.37
CA LEU A 125 12.60 14.91 -3.18
C LEU A 125 13.59 13.73 -3.05
N PHE A 126 14.75 13.84 -3.69
CA PHE A 126 15.79 12.79 -3.67
C PHE A 126 16.85 13.00 -2.57
N ASP A 127 16.79 14.11 -1.83
CA ASP A 127 17.64 14.38 -0.68
C ASP A 127 16.85 14.04 0.60
N HIS A 128 17.22 12.90 1.22
CA HIS A 128 16.55 12.41 2.41
C HIS A 128 16.65 13.39 3.58
N ASP A 129 17.84 13.94 3.83
CA ASP A 129 18.11 14.78 4.99
C ASP A 129 17.44 16.14 4.84
N ALA A 130 17.42 16.70 3.62
CA ALA A 130 16.68 17.92 3.32
C ALA A 130 15.17 17.74 3.51
N MET A 131 14.59 16.65 2.97
CA MET A 131 13.16 16.36 3.15
C MET A 131 12.79 16.12 4.61
N ALA A 132 13.66 15.47 5.38
CA ALA A 132 13.49 15.33 6.82
C ALA A 132 13.51 16.71 7.50
N ALA A 133 14.51 17.55 7.22
CA ALA A 133 14.62 18.88 7.78
C ALA A 133 13.38 19.75 7.50
N HIS A 134 12.84 19.70 6.28
CA HIS A 134 11.59 20.38 5.92
C HIS A 134 10.41 19.93 6.79
N LEU A 135 10.25 18.62 6.98
CA LEU A 135 9.20 18.06 7.84
C LEU A 135 9.38 18.40 9.34
N ALA A 136 10.63 18.44 9.82
CA ALA A 136 10.93 18.82 11.20
C ALA A 136 10.58 20.29 11.45
N ALA A 137 10.90 21.19 10.52
CA ALA A 137 10.63 22.61 10.62
C ALA A 137 9.15 22.99 10.37
N GLN A 138 8.34 22.07 9.84
CA GLN A 138 6.92 22.33 9.55
C GLN A 138 6.04 22.20 10.81
N SER A 139 5.12 23.16 11.01
CA SER A 139 4.10 23.07 12.05
C SER A 139 3.07 21.97 11.79
N ALA A 140 2.58 21.35 12.87
CA ALA A 140 1.42 20.45 12.76
C ALA A 140 0.20 21.23 12.22
N ALA A 141 -0.40 20.74 11.13
CA ALA A 141 -1.53 21.42 10.50
C ALA A 141 -2.69 21.59 11.49
N LEU A 142 -3.25 22.80 11.58
CA LEU A 142 -4.36 23.10 12.49
C LEU A 142 -5.70 22.56 11.98
N ASP A 143 -5.83 22.36 10.66
CA ASP A 143 -7.04 21.87 10.00
C ASP A 143 -7.55 20.57 10.64
N PRO A 144 -8.81 20.52 11.10
CA PRO A 144 -9.41 19.31 11.66
C PRO A 144 -9.29 18.07 10.77
N ARG A 145 -9.27 18.25 9.44
CA ARG A 145 -9.14 17.17 8.45
C ARG A 145 -7.75 16.55 8.42
N ALA A 146 -6.73 17.24 8.92
CA ALA A 146 -5.35 16.72 8.97
C ALA A 146 -5.18 15.58 10.00
N GLY A 147 -6.22 15.26 10.78
CA GLY A 147 -6.24 14.10 11.66
C GLY A 147 -6.59 12.77 10.99
N PHE A 148 -6.91 12.72 9.68
CA PHE A 148 -7.16 11.46 8.96
C PHE A 148 -7.13 11.65 7.44
N ARG A 149 -6.37 10.82 6.70
CA ARG A 149 -6.65 10.26 5.34
C ARG A 149 -5.38 9.72 4.67
N ALA A 150 -5.44 8.50 4.13
CA ALA A 150 -4.60 8.09 3.00
C ALA A 150 -5.38 7.13 2.08
N GLY A 151 -5.16 7.26 0.76
CA GLY A 151 -5.73 6.40 -0.29
C GLY A 151 -4.77 6.20 -1.46
N GLY A 152 -4.98 5.14 -2.24
CA GLY A 152 -4.37 4.95 -3.57
C GLY A 152 -4.01 3.51 -3.95
N SER A 153 -3.45 2.73 -3.02
CA SER A 153 -3.09 1.32 -3.24
C SER A 153 -3.71 0.49 -2.13
N ARG A 154 -4.26 -0.69 -2.46
CA ARG A 154 -4.89 -1.56 -1.46
C ARG A 154 -4.07 -2.81 -1.24
N HIS A 155 -3.40 -2.81 -0.12
CA HIS A 155 -2.74 -3.96 0.45
C HIS A 155 -3.42 -4.23 1.78
N GLY A 156 -3.64 -5.50 2.08
CA GLY A 156 -4.33 -5.85 3.30
C GLY A 156 -4.01 -7.27 3.69
N ALA A 157 -4.03 -7.49 5.00
CA ALA A 157 -4.16 -8.81 5.57
C ALA A 157 -5.51 -8.87 6.26
N TRP A 158 -6.17 -10.02 6.17
CA TRP A 158 -7.35 -10.37 6.94
C TRP A 158 -6.95 -11.49 7.91
N PRO A 159 -6.42 -11.16 9.11
CA PRO A 159 -5.86 -12.16 10.01
C PRO A 159 -6.87 -13.23 10.43
N GLY A 160 -8.11 -12.83 10.73
CA GLY A 160 -9.19 -13.75 11.07
C GLY A 160 -9.64 -14.68 9.93
N ARG A 161 -9.10 -14.51 8.73
CA ARG A 161 -9.35 -15.38 7.56
C ARG A 161 -8.07 -15.97 6.95
N GLU A 162 -6.91 -15.72 7.57
CA GLU A 162 -5.60 -16.20 7.10
C GLU A 162 -5.30 -15.86 5.63
N THR A 163 -5.77 -14.69 5.18
CA THR A 163 -5.67 -14.23 3.80
C THR A 163 -4.90 -12.91 3.77
N ALA A 164 -3.91 -12.80 2.88
CA ALA A 164 -3.26 -11.54 2.55
C ALA A 164 -3.36 -11.30 1.05
N PHE A 165 -3.49 -10.03 0.66
CA PHE A 165 -3.61 -9.66 -0.74
C PHE A 165 -2.82 -8.39 -1.05
N SER A 166 -2.37 -8.31 -2.29
CA SER A 166 -1.73 -7.14 -2.86
C SER A 166 -2.30 -6.91 -4.24
N TYR A 167 -2.85 -5.71 -4.46
CA TYR A 167 -3.36 -5.31 -5.77
C TYR A 167 -2.62 -4.06 -6.24
N LEU A 168 -2.03 -4.15 -7.43
CA LEU A 168 -1.21 -3.12 -8.06
C LEU A 168 -1.80 -2.78 -9.43
N MET A 169 -1.75 -1.50 -9.80
CA MET A 169 -2.21 -1.03 -11.10
C MET A 169 -1.17 -0.13 -11.77
N ASN A 170 -1.18 -0.13 -13.10
CA ASN A 170 -0.29 0.70 -13.93
C ASN A 170 -0.81 2.13 -14.16
N GLN A 171 -1.94 2.52 -13.56
CA GLN A 171 -2.55 3.82 -13.83
C GLN A 171 -3.11 4.46 -12.56
N VAL A 172 -2.77 5.74 -12.36
CA VAL A 172 -3.48 6.61 -11.41
C VAL A 172 -4.83 6.95 -12.06
N ARG A 173 -5.92 6.51 -11.45
CA ARG A 173 -7.28 6.79 -11.93
C ARG A 173 -7.92 7.94 -11.15
N VAL A 174 -8.72 8.75 -11.84
CA VAL A 174 -9.58 9.76 -11.25
C VAL A 174 -11.00 9.18 -11.17
N GLY A 175 -11.53 9.00 -9.96
CA GLY A 175 -12.87 8.44 -9.72
C GLY A 175 -12.86 7.19 -8.81
N PRO A 176 -14.05 6.67 -8.42
CA PRO A 176 -14.16 5.43 -7.68
C PRO A 176 -13.66 4.25 -8.52
N ASP A 177 -12.81 3.40 -7.91
CA ASP A 177 -12.25 2.21 -8.53
C ASP A 177 -12.55 0.98 -7.66
N ASP A 178 -13.45 0.14 -8.14
CA ASP A 178 -13.95 -1.04 -7.45
C ASP A 178 -13.24 -2.34 -7.88
N ARG A 179 -12.28 -2.31 -8.82
CA ARG A 179 -11.62 -3.53 -9.33
C ARG A 179 -11.00 -4.36 -8.21
N SER A 180 -10.31 -3.67 -7.30
CA SER A 180 -9.76 -4.29 -6.09
C SER A 180 -10.83 -4.78 -5.12
N LEU A 181 -12.02 -4.17 -5.08
CA LEU A 181 -13.15 -4.64 -4.28
C LEU A 181 -13.76 -5.90 -4.89
N THR A 182 -13.99 -5.95 -6.21
CA THR A 182 -14.52 -7.13 -6.90
C THR A 182 -13.60 -8.34 -6.73
N LEU A 183 -12.27 -8.15 -6.84
CA LEU A 183 -11.29 -9.21 -6.54
C LEU A 183 -11.38 -9.70 -5.08
N LEU A 184 -11.58 -8.77 -4.14
CA LEU A 184 -11.76 -9.10 -2.73
C LEU A 184 -13.10 -9.79 -2.46
N GLU A 185 -14.17 -9.43 -3.16
CA GLU A 185 -15.49 -10.06 -3.04
C GLU A 185 -15.42 -11.50 -3.51
N SER A 186 -14.83 -11.76 -4.68
CA SER A 186 -14.55 -13.11 -5.19
C SER A 186 -13.70 -13.93 -4.20
N LEU A 187 -12.66 -13.32 -3.63
CA LEU A 187 -11.83 -13.95 -2.60
C LEU A 187 -12.61 -14.24 -1.31
N SER A 188 -13.51 -13.33 -0.92
CA SER A 188 -14.28 -13.42 0.33
C SER A 188 -15.33 -14.52 0.31
N ALA A 189 -15.93 -14.81 -0.86
CA ALA A 189 -16.97 -15.82 -1.03
C ALA A 189 -16.51 -17.24 -0.69
N ARG A 190 -15.19 -17.49 -0.69
CA ARG A 190 -14.60 -18.82 -0.47
C ARG A 190 -13.95 -19.01 0.91
N SER A 191 -13.62 -17.92 1.60
CA SER A 191 -13.08 -17.95 2.97
C SER A 191 -14.08 -18.41 4.06
N THR A 192 -15.32 -18.71 3.67
CA THR A 192 -16.39 -19.21 4.55
C THR A 192 -16.65 -20.71 4.42
N GLN A 193 -15.95 -21.45 3.54
CA GLN A 193 -16.10 -22.91 3.46
C GLN A 193 -15.41 -23.58 4.67
N PRO A 194 -16.16 -24.29 5.54
CA PRO A 194 -15.54 -25.22 6.47
C PRO A 194 -14.95 -26.41 5.68
N ARG A 195 -13.94 -27.05 6.30
CA ARG A 195 -13.19 -28.20 5.76
C ARG A 195 -14.07 -29.27 5.12
#